data_AF-A0A2V6Z3K7-F1
#
_entry.id   AF-A0A2V6Z3K7-F1
#
_cell.length_a   1.000
_cell.length_b   1.000
_cell.length_c   1.000
_cell.angle_alpha   90.00
_cell.angle_beta   90.00
_cell.angle_gamma   90.00
#
_symmetry.space_group_name_H-M   'P 1'
#
loop_
_entity.id
_entity.type
_entity.pdbx_description
1 polymer ?
#
loop_
_entity_poly.entity_id
_entity_poly.type
_entity_poly.pdbx_seq_one_letter_code
_entity_poly.pdbx_strand_id
1 'polypeptide(L)'
;DGIALGSVQVPGDGQPIVLLVDRQSTGGYTKVATVCSCDVGRVGQARPGQSLRFHAVGVAEAHRLLRESDAVLRAAVKEEIA
;
A
#
# COMPACT_ATOMS: atom_id res chain seq x y z
N ASP A 1 1.60 1.83 -19.57
CA ASP A 1 1.35 2.42 -18.25
C ASP A 1 1.40 1.33 -17.20
N GLY A 2 2.46 1.31 -16.38
CA GLY A 2 2.76 0.23 -15.44
C GLY A 2 2.05 0.43 -14.11
N ILE A 3 1.72 -0.69 -13.44
CA ILE A 3 0.99 -0.65 -12.16
C ILE A 3 1.91 -1.09 -11.02
N ALA A 4 2.16 -0.19 -10.08
CA ALA A 4 2.88 -0.48 -8.86
C ALA A 4 1.98 -1.21 -7.84
N LEU A 5 2.60 -1.96 -6.92
CA LEU A 5 1.87 -2.54 -5.79
C LEU A 5 1.27 -1.40 -4.96
N GLY A 6 -0.01 -1.52 -4.59
CA GLY A 6 -0.73 -0.50 -3.85
C GLY A 6 -1.23 0.67 -4.70
N SER A 7 -1.08 0.64 -6.03
CA SER A 7 -1.67 1.66 -6.90
C SER A 7 -3.20 1.76 -6.69
N VAL A 8 -3.69 2.99 -6.57
CA VAL A 8 -5.11 3.30 -6.38
C VAL A 8 -5.67 3.81 -7.70
N GLN A 9 -6.42 2.95 -8.40
CA GLN A 9 -7.08 3.29 -9.65
C GLN A 9 -8.47 3.85 -9.41
N VAL A 10 -8.91 4.78 -10.25
CA VAL A 10 -10.28 5.30 -10.26
C VAL A 10 -10.88 5.08 -11.65
N PRO A 11 -11.80 4.10 -11.82
CA PRO A 11 -12.54 3.90 -13.06
C PRO A 11 -13.60 5.01 -13.29
N GLY A 12 -14.35 4.89 -14.39
CA GLY A 12 -15.36 5.89 -14.78
C GLY A 12 -16.54 6.03 -13.82
N ASP A 13 -16.77 5.03 -12.96
CA ASP A 13 -17.78 5.08 -11.89
C ASP A 13 -17.31 5.84 -10.64
N GLY A 14 -16.04 6.29 -10.61
CA GLY A 14 -15.46 7.08 -9.53
C GLY A 14 -15.05 6.28 -8.29
N GLN A 15 -15.21 4.96 -8.28
CA GLN A 15 -14.96 4.14 -7.10
C GLN A 15 -13.49 3.68 -7.03
N PRO A 16 -12.72 4.05 -6.00
CA PRO A 16 -11.29 3.69 -5.94
C PRO A 16 -11.06 2.19 -5.75
N ILE A 17 -10.09 1.65 -6.48
CA ILE A 17 -9.63 0.26 -6.39
C ILE A 17 -8.15 0.25 -6.01
N VAL A 18 -7.82 -0.36 -4.87
CA VAL A 18 -6.42 -0.60 -4.47
C VAL A 18 -5.93 -1.91 -5.07
N LEU A 19 -4.86 -1.85 -5.86
CA LEU A 19 -4.30 -3.02 -6.54
C LEU A 19 -3.20 -3.70 -5.72
N LEU A 20 -3.43 -4.95 -5.32
CA LEU A 20 -2.56 -5.72 -4.43
C LEU A 20 -1.62 -6.66 -5.20
N VAL A 21 -1.22 -7.77 -4.57
CA VAL A 21 -0.17 -8.67 -5.07
C VAL A 21 -0.49 -9.29 -6.43
N ASP A 22 -1.77 -9.58 -6.69
CA ASP A 22 -2.25 -10.19 -7.94
C ASP A 22 -2.67 -9.18 -9.01
N ARG A 23 -2.21 -7.93 -8.89
CA ARG A 23 -2.50 -6.89 -9.88
C ARG A 23 -1.94 -7.24 -11.26
N GLN A 24 -2.67 -6.83 -12.30
CA GLN A 24 -2.14 -6.77 -13.67
C GLN A 24 -0.90 -5.88 -13.78
N SER A 25 0.01 -6.20 -14.70
CA SER A 25 1.26 -5.47 -14.92
C SER A 25 1.06 -4.08 -15.53
N THR A 26 -0.03 -3.89 -16.27
CA THR A 26 -0.37 -2.64 -16.95
C THR A 26 -1.88 -2.37 -16.87
N GLY A 27 -2.30 -1.13 -17.10
CA GLY A 27 -3.74 -0.80 -17.18
C GLY A 27 -3.98 0.66 -17.55
N GLY A 28 -5.20 0.96 -18.00
CA GLY A 28 -5.56 2.25 -18.59
C GLY A 28 -6.25 3.25 -17.65
N TYR A 29 -6.61 2.85 -16.42
CA TYR A 29 -7.26 3.77 -15.48
C TYR A 29 -6.26 4.70 -14.79
N THR A 30 -6.74 5.92 -14.52
CA THR A 30 -5.99 6.94 -13.78
C THR A 30 -5.63 6.41 -12.39
N LYS A 31 -4.35 6.53 -12.05
CA LYS A 31 -3.79 6.19 -10.74
C LYS A 31 -3.63 7.48 -9.94
N VAL A 32 -4.50 7.69 -8.95
CA VAL A 32 -4.54 8.95 -8.18
C VAL A 32 -3.58 8.95 -6.99
N ALA A 33 -3.18 7.77 -6.51
CA ALA A 33 -2.25 7.57 -5.40
C ALA A 33 -1.63 6.16 -5.45
N THR A 34 -0.66 5.92 -4.57
CA THR A 34 -0.09 4.60 -4.29
C THR A 34 0.01 4.44 -2.78
N VAL A 35 -0.50 3.32 -2.24
CA VAL A 35 -0.36 2.97 -0.83
C VAL A 35 1.12 2.73 -0.51
N CYS A 36 1.61 3.26 0.62
CA CYS A 36 2.98 3.04 1.06
C CYS A 36 3.25 1.54 1.22
N SER A 37 4.43 1.07 0.78
CA SER A 37 4.76 -0.36 0.80
C SER A 37 4.60 -1.01 2.18
N CYS A 38 4.92 -0.27 3.26
CA CYS A 38 4.74 -0.71 4.65
C CYS A 38 3.26 -0.87 5.06
N ASP A 39 2.33 -0.19 4.39
CA ASP A 39 0.89 -0.22 4.72
C ASP A 39 0.07 -1.17 3.82
N VAL A 40 0.65 -1.69 2.73
CA VAL A 40 -0.06 -2.59 1.80
C VAL A 40 -0.65 -3.81 2.53
N GLY A 41 0.09 -4.38 3.48
CA GLY A 41 -0.39 -5.48 4.30
C GLY A 41 -1.63 -5.12 5.12
N ARG A 42 -1.71 -3.89 5.64
CA ARG A 42 -2.88 -3.41 6.41
C ARG A 42 -4.12 -3.31 5.53
N VAL A 43 -3.95 -2.86 4.29
CA VAL A 43 -5.06 -2.83 3.30
C VAL A 43 -5.51 -4.25 2.97
N GLY A 44 -4.57 -5.19 2.76
CA GLY A 44 -4.89 -6.58 2.47
C GLY A 44 -5.63 -7.33 3.59
N GLN A 45 -5.53 -6.84 4.84
CA GLN A 45 -6.25 -7.38 6.00
C GLN A 45 -7.65 -6.78 6.20
N ALA A 46 -8.03 -5.77 5.41
CA ALA A 46 -9.36 -5.15 5.50
C ALA A 46 -10.46 -6.11 5.02
N ARG A 47 -11.56 -6.19 5.78
CA ARG A 47 -12.73 -7.02 5.47
C ARG A 47 -13.81 -6.21 4.74
N PRO A 48 -14.68 -6.85 3.93
CA PRO A 48 -15.84 -6.19 3.36
C PRO A 48 -16.66 -5.45 4.43
N GLY A 49 -17.03 -4.20 4.14
CA GLY A 49 -17.76 -3.32 5.06
C GLY A 49 -16.88 -2.56 6.06
N GLN A 50 -15.58 -2.87 6.18
CA GLN A 50 -14.67 -2.04 6.97
C GLN A 50 -14.34 -0.74 6.24
N SER A 51 -14.27 0.35 6.98
CA SER A 51 -13.88 1.65 6.46
C SER A 51 -12.36 1.84 6.52
N LEU A 52 -11.79 2.34 5.43
CA LEU A 52 -10.39 2.77 5.34
C LEU A 52 -10.34 4.28 5.20
N ARG A 53 -9.37 4.92 5.87
CA ARG A 53 -9.07 6.34 5.71
C ARG A 53 -7.62 6.48 5.30
N PHE A 54 -7.39 7.14 4.17
CA PHE A 54 -6.04 7.44 3.69
C PHE A 54 -5.54 8.75 4.29
N HIS A 55 -4.24 8.78 4.57
CA HIS A 55 -3.50 10.00 4.90
C HIS A 55 -2.47 10.25 3.80
N ALA A 56 -2.51 11.44 3.20
CA ALA A 56 -1.58 11.80 2.13
C ALA A 56 -0.21 12.12 2.72
N VAL A 57 0.83 11.50 2.18
CA VAL A 57 2.23 11.74 2.58
C VAL A 57 3.09 12.03 1.37
N GLY A 58 4.18 12.77 1.58
CA GLY A 58 5.20 12.97 0.56
C GLY A 58 6.10 11.74 0.39
N VAL A 59 6.81 11.66 -0.74
CA VAL A 59 7.72 10.54 -1.04
C VAL A 59 8.82 10.38 0.03
N ALA A 60 9.40 11.49 0.50
CA ALA A 60 10.44 11.46 1.53
C ALA A 60 9.94 10.88 2.86
N GLU A 61 8.70 11.20 3.22
CA GLU A 61 8.03 10.67 4.40
C GLU A 61 7.69 9.19 4.23
N ALA A 62 7.15 8.78 3.08
CA ALA A 62 6.88 7.37 2.77
C ALA A 62 8.15 6.50 2.90
N HIS A 63 9.29 6.99 2.40
CA HIS A 63 10.58 6.29 2.57
C HIS A 63 11.05 6.23 4.03
N ARG A 64 10.77 7.26 4.83
CA ARG A 64 11.09 7.28 6.26
C ARG A 64 10.26 6.22 7.00
N LEU A 65 8.95 6.22 6.78
CA LEU A 65 8.02 5.25 7.37
C LEU A 65 8.38 3.81 7.03
N LEU A 66 8.79 3.55 5.77
CA LEU A 66 9.25 2.23 5.36
C LEU A 66 10.48 1.77 6.15
N ARG A 67 11.50 2.64 6.29
CA ARG A 67 12.72 2.30 7.06
C ARG A 67 12.42 2.05 8.54
N GLU A 68 11.53 2.84 9.13
CA GLU A 68 11.09 2.67 10.52
C GLU A 68 10.37 1.33 10.72
N SER A 69 9.43 1.00 9.82
CA SER A 69 8.71 -0.28 9.83
C SER A 69 9.66 -1.47 9.68
N ASP A 70 10.62 -1.40 8.75
CA ASP A 70 11.60 -2.46 8.52
C ASP A 70 12.52 -2.65 9.73
N ALA A 71 12.91 -1.57 10.41
CA ALA A 71 13.73 -1.65 11.61
C ALA A 71 13.00 -2.38 12.75
N VAL A 72 11.71 -2.07 12.94
CA VAL A 72 10.85 -2.73 13.94
C VAL A 72 10.69 -4.22 13.62
N LEU A 73 10.35 -4.58 12.37
CA LEU A 73 10.22 -5.99 11.97
C LEU A 73 11.54 -6.75 12.20
N ARG A 74 12.67 -6.17 11.79
CA ARG A 74 13.98 -6.81 11.95
C ARG A 74 14.37 -7.00 13.41
N ALA A 75 14.00 -6.08 14.30
CA ALA A 75 14.23 -6.24 15.72
C ALA A 75 13.41 -7.40 16.29
N ALA A 76 12.10 -7.44 15.98
CA ALA A 76 11.21 -8.51 16.43
C ALA A 76 11.66 -9.90 15.97
N VAL A 77 12.06 -10.04 14.69
CA VAL A 77 12.57 -11.31 14.16
C VAL A 77 13.86 -11.75 14.84
N LYS A 78 14.74 -10.81 15.22
CA LYS A 78 15.98 -11.14 15.96
C LYS A 78 15.69 -11.63 17.38
N GLU A 79 14.72 -11.02 18.05
CA GLU A 79 14.30 -11.44 19.40
C GLU A 79 13.66 -12.84 19.40
N GLU A 80 12.97 -13.21 18.33
CA GLU A 80 12.33 -14.54 18.21
C GLU A 80 13.32 -15.67 17.90
N ILE A 81 14.44 -15.37 17.24
CA ILE A 81 15.47 -16.35 16.85
C ILE A 81 16.55 -16.53 17.94
N ALA A 82 16.66 -15.58 18.87
CA ALA A 82 17.62 -15.59 19.98
C ALA A 82 17.12 -16.42 21.17
#